data_AF-A0A5C0VF74-F1
#
_entry.id   AF-A0A5C0VF74-F1
#
_cell.length_a   1.000
_cell.length_b   1.000
_cell.length_c   1.000
_cell.angle_alpha   90.00
_cell.angle_beta   90.00
_cell.angle_gamma   90.00
#
_symmetry.space_group_name_H-M   'P 1'
#
loop_
_entity.id
_entity.type
_entity.pdbx_description
1 polymer ?
#
loop_
_entity_poly.entity_id
_entity_poly.type
_entity_poly.pdbx_seq_one_letter_code
_entity_poly.pdbx_strand_id
1 'polypeptide(L)'
;MMLFRLCFLAIILCFSSCFVKKSTLEQADKPLFRDPIFDGAADPVVIFNTKTQKWLMFYTNRRANASDLDGVTWVHGTRIGIAESINGAKWNYLDTANIKYRDADYTHWAPEVIAHEGLYHMYLTYVPGIFKDWQHPRYILHLTSANLLDWKFESKLQLAKDKVIDACVFPLPEGGWRMWYNNENDGKSVYYADSKDLYNWTDKGKALATRGEGPKVFKWKDKYWMVVDMWRGLGIYASTDLITWKKQKENILEKPGTGVDDGVIGGHPDVVVRGDKAYVFYFTHPGKTPENKGKDTYEQRRSSIQVAELKYENGIITCDRNAPVYLNLNLNKP
;
A
#
# COMPACT_ATOMS: atom_id res chain seq x y z
N MET A 1 -67.48 19.96 57.46
CA MET A 1 -66.03 20.02 57.16
C MET A 1 -65.70 18.93 56.16
N MET A 2 -65.64 19.30 54.88
CA MET A 2 -65.37 18.43 53.73
C MET A 2 -63.85 18.30 53.56
N LEU A 3 -63.30 17.09 53.52
CA LEU A 3 -61.90 16.85 53.13
C LEU A 3 -61.86 16.23 51.73
N PHE A 4 -61.36 17.00 50.76
CA PHE A 4 -61.00 16.55 49.42
C PHE A 4 -59.69 15.76 49.47
N ARG A 5 -59.68 14.52 48.97
CA ARG A 5 -58.44 13.78 48.65
C ARG A 5 -58.11 14.00 47.17
N LEU A 6 -57.01 14.68 46.88
CA LEU A 6 -56.41 14.74 45.55
C LEU A 6 -55.61 13.45 45.29
N CYS A 7 -55.98 12.70 44.26
CA CYS A 7 -55.13 11.65 43.69
C CYS A 7 -54.20 12.28 42.64
N PHE A 8 -52.88 12.28 42.90
CA PHE A 8 -51.87 12.64 41.91
C PHE A 8 -51.57 11.43 41.02
N LEU A 9 -51.92 11.54 39.73
CA LEU A 9 -51.57 10.57 38.70
C LEU A 9 -50.14 10.87 38.22
N ALA A 10 -49.17 10.02 38.55
CA ALA A 10 -47.80 10.13 38.07
C ALA A 10 -47.71 9.58 36.63
N ILE A 11 -47.56 10.47 35.66
CA ILE A 11 -47.27 10.12 34.26
C ILE A 11 -45.77 9.81 34.16
N ILE A 12 -45.43 8.54 34.00
CA ILE A 12 -44.05 8.11 33.71
C ILE A 12 -43.81 8.31 32.21
N LEU A 13 -43.08 9.38 31.87
CA LEU A 13 -42.56 9.61 30.52
C LEU A 13 -41.34 8.70 30.29
N CYS A 14 -41.56 7.58 29.61
CA CYS A 14 -40.47 6.77 29.06
C CYS A 14 -39.78 7.54 27.92
N PHE A 15 -38.69 8.23 28.24
CA PHE A 15 -37.75 8.71 27.23
C PHE A 15 -36.97 7.53 26.66
N SER A 16 -37.41 6.98 25.52
CA SER A 16 -36.56 6.14 24.68
C SER A 16 -35.44 6.99 24.12
N SER A 17 -34.28 6.94 24.76
CA SER A 17 -33.02 7.46 24.20
C SER A 17 -32.62 6.59 23.02
N CYS A 18 -33.03 7.01 21.82
CA CYS A 18 -32.46 6.52 20.58
C CYS A 18 -30.97 6.91 20.56
N PHE A 19 -30.09 6.00 21.00
CA PHE A 19 -28.66 6.11 20.75
C PHE A 19 -28.44 6.01 19.24
N VAL A 20 -28.36 7.14 18.56
CA VAL A 20 -27.82 7.22 17.22
C VAL A 20 -26.36 6.77 17.32
N LYS A 21 -26.05 5.54 16.87
CA LYS A 21 -24.67 5.11 16.68
C LYS A 21 -24.03 6.11 15.73
N LYS A 22 -23.16 6.99 16.25
CA LYS A 22 -22.33 7.87 15.43
C LYS A 22 -21.62 6.99 14.40
N SER A 23 -21.76 7.33 13.12
CA SER A 23 -21.03 6.63 12.06
C SER A 23 -19.57 6.59 12.46
N THR A 24 -18.98 5.40 12.52
CA THR A 24 -17.57 5.23 12.87
C THR A 24 -16.66 5.51 11.67
N LEU A 25 -17.26 5.75 10.49
CA LEU A 25 -16.57 6.10 9.26
C LEU A 25 -16.23 7.58 9.23
N GLU A 26 -15.01 7.90 8.84
CA GLU A 26 -14.51 9.25 8.65
C GLU A 26 -14.10 9.46 7.18
N GLN A 27 -14.32 10.66 6.65
CA GLN A 27 -13.90 10.99 5.28
C GLN A 27 -12.38 11.10 5.20
N ALA A 28 -11.77 10.33 4.29
CA ALA A 28 -10.35 10.37 4.02
C ALA A 28 -9.91 11.73 3.46
N ASP A 29 -8.71 12.18 3.81
CA ASP A 29 -8.11 13.36 3.17
C ASP A 29 -7.85 13.13 1.68
N LYS A 30 -7.80 14.23 0.91
CA LYS A 30 -7.45 14.22 -0.51
C LYS A 30 -6.52 15.40 -0.85
N PRO A 31 -5.21 15.19 -1.11
CA PRO A 31 -4.49 13.90 -1.07
C PRO A 31 -4.56 13.24 0.32
N LEU A 32 -4.44 11.91 0.36
CA LEU A 32 -4.49 11.17 1.62
C LEU A 32 -3.28 11.48 2.50
N PHE A 33 -2.10 11.56 1.90
CA PHE A 33 -0.86 11.84 2.61
C PHE A 33 0.21 12.44 1.69
N ARG A 34 0.97 13.39 2.22
CA ARG A 34 2.21 13.93 1.63
C ARG A 34 3.31 13.84 2.66
N ASP A 35 4.49 13.40 2.21
CA ASP A 35 5.66 13.29 3.06
C ASP A 35 6.21 14.69 3.41
N PRO A 36 6.21 15.11 4.70
CA PRO A 36 6.67 16.45 5.05
C PRO A 36 8.19 16.61 4.95
N ILE A 37 8.94 15.51 4.82
CA ILE A 37 10.41 15.55 4.79
C ILE A 37 10.92 15.80 3.38
N PHE A 38 10.58 14.91 2.44
CA PHE A 38 11.09 14.97 1.06
C PHE A 38 10.00 15.22 0.01
N ASP A 39 8.72 15.23 0.39
CA ASP A 39 7.56 15.40 -0.49
C ASP A 39 7.48 14.38 -1.64
N GLY A 40 8.03 13.19 -1.43
CA GLY A 40 8.07 12.11 -2.41
C GLY A 40 7.52 10.79 -1.87
N ALA A 41 6.36 10.81 -1.22
CA ALA A 41 5.71 9.59 -0.73
C ALA A 41 5.27 8.71 -1.91
N ALA A 42 5.79 7.49 -2.01
CA ALA A 42 5.49 6.54 -3.07
C ALA A 42 5.44 5.10 -2.56
N ASP A 43 4.88 4.19 -3.36
CA ASP A 43 4.91 2.75 -3.12
C ASP A 43 4.42 2.37 -1.70
N PRO A 44 3.17 2.75 -1.32
CA PRO A 44 2.69 2.59 0.05
C PRO A 44 2.42 1.12 0.39
N VAL A 45 2.52 0.76 1.67
CA VAL A 45 1.90 -0.45 2.25
C VAL A 45 1.31 -0.13 3.61
N VAL A 46 0.08 -0.58 3.86
CA VAL A 46 -0.72 -0.25 5.04
C VAL A 46 -0.89 -1.48 5.93
N ILE A 47 -0.45 -1.39 7.18
CA ILE A 47 -0.51 -2.49 8.14
C ILE A 47 -0.95 -2.02 9.53
N PHE A 48 -1.64 -2.90 10.26
CA PHE A 48 -2.08 -2.62 11.61
C PHE A 48 -0.99 -2.98 12.64
N ASN A 49 -0.65 -2.01 13.49
CA ASN A 49 0.23 -2.21 14.63
C ASN A 49 -0.61 -2.65 15.85
N THR A 50 -0.50 -3.90 16.25
CA THR A 50 -1.28 -4.48 17.34
C THR A 50 -0.89 -3.91 18.71
N LYS A 51 0.36 -3.45 18.87
CA LYS A 51 0.86 -2.88 20.13
C LYS A 51 0.36 -1.46 20.34
N THR A 52 0.45 -0.62 19.32
CA THR A 52 0.01 0.79 19.41
C THR A 52 -1.46 0.96 19.08
N GLN A 53 -2.12 -0.08 18.56
CA GLN A 53 -3.52 -0.05 18.11
C GLN A 53 -3.78 1.00 17.02
N LYS A 54 -2.75 1.33 16.24
CA LYS A 54 -2.79 2.27 15.13
C LYS A 54 -2.47 1.56 13.81
N TRP A 55 -2.87 2.20 12.74
CA TRP A 55 -2.48 1.86 11.38
C TRP A 55 -1.18 2.57 11.04
N LEU A 56 -0.25 1.85 10.42
CA LEU A 56 0.97 2.41 9.87
C LEU A 56 0.95 2.26 8.35
N MET A 57 1.40 3.30 7.66
CA MET A 57 1.68 3.29 6.22
C MET A 57 3.18 3.44 6.06
N PHE A 58 3.81 2.43 5.49
CA PHE A 58 5.20 2.51 5.05
C PHE A 58 5.22 2.98 3.60
N TYR A 59 6.20 3.80 3.24
CA TYR A 59 6.32 4.32 1.88
C TYR A 59 7.78 4.57 1.51
N THR A 60 8.14 4.46 0.23
CA THR A 60 9.40 4.97 -0.30
C THR A 60 9.42 6.50 -0.15
N ASN A 61 10.39 7.07 0.56
CA ASN A 61 10.50 8.53 0.75
C ASN A 61 11.40 9.18 -0.32
N ARG A 62 10.93 9.23 -1.57
CA ARG A 62 11.71 9.80 -2.69
C ARG A 62 12.12 11.24 -2.36
N ARG A 63 13.35 11.61 -2.69
CA ARG A 63 13.99 12.88 -2.33
C ARG A 63 13.60 14.00 -3.30
N ALA A 64 12.29 14.25 -3.44
CA ALA A 64 11.76 15.12 -4.50
C ALA A 64 12.16 16.60 -4.35
N ASN A 65 12.27 17.10 -3.12
CA ASN A 65 12.67 18.48 -2.81
C ASN A 65 14.20 18.67 -2.64
N ALA A 66 15.00 17.61 -2.78
CA ALA A 66 16.45 17.73 -2.67
C ALA A 66 17.04 18.46 -3.90
N SER A 67 17.91 19.42 -3.65
CA SER A 67 18.58 20.20 -4.69
C SER A 67 19.71 19.41 -5.36
N ASP A 68 20.10 19.87 -6.55
CA ASP A 68 21.34 19.44 -7.22
C ASP A 68 21.43 17.92 -7.52
N LEU A 69 20.26 17.29 -7.68
CA LEU A 69 20.14 15.87 -8.00
C LEU A 69 20.02 15.64 -9.52
N ASP A 70 20.95 14.85 -10.03
CA ASP A 70 21.09 14.48 -11.44
C ASP A 70 20.41 13.14 -11.76
N GLY A 71 19.81 13.03 -12.94
CA GLY A 71 19.10 11.84 -13.41
C GLY A 71 18.12 11.30 -12.37
N VAL A 72 18.27 10.00 -12.05
CA VAL A 72 17.36 9.31 -11.10
C VAL A 72 17.84 9.36 -9.65
N THR A 73 18.89 10.12 -9.34
CA THR A 73 19.44 10.15 -7.97
C THR A 73 18.40 10.52 -6.90
N TRP A 74 17.36 11.29 -7.25
CA TRP A 74 16.26 11.64 -6.33
C TRP A 74 15.41 10.45 -5.89
N VAL A 75 15.39 9.34 -6.65
CA VAL A 75 14.80 8.08 -6.18
C VAL A 75 15.82 7.18 -5.48
N HIS A 76 17.11 7.52 -5.50
CA HIS A 76 18.14 6.80 -4.74
C HIS A 76 18.43 7.47 -3.40
N GLY A 77 19.12 6.78 -2.49
CA GLY A 77 19.41 7.29 -1.14
C GLY A 77 18.16 7.38 -0.27
N THR A 78 17.08 6.70 -0.68
CA THR A 78 15.81 6.69 0.01
C THR A 78 15.84 5.75 1.21
N ARG A 79 15.07 6.13 2.22
CA ARG A 79 14.65 5.30 3.35
C ARG A 79 13.19 4.87 3.13
N ILE A 80 12.66 4.16 4.10
CA ILE A 80 11.23 3.90 4.18
C ILE A 80 10.64 4.84 5.23
N GLY A 81 9.77 5.75 4.80
CA GLY A 81 9.00 6.63 5.68
C GLY A 81 7.84 5.87 6.33
N ILE A 82 7.36 6.39 7.46
CA ILE A 82 6.25 5.84 8.23
C ILE A 82 5.27 6.97 8.53
N ALA A 83 4.01 6.78 8.17
CA ALA A 83 2.90 7.59 8.64
C ALA A 83 1.97 6.74 9.52
N GLU A 84 1.28 7.35 10.47
CA GLU A 84 0.33 6.69 11.36
C GLU A 84 -1.09 7.26 11.25
N SER A 85 -2.07 6.40 11.48
CA SER A 85 -3.49 6.75 11.51
C SER A 85 -4.25 5.93 12.56
N ILE A 86 -5.31 6.52 13.13
CA ILE A 86 -6.20 5.80 14.05
C ILE A 86 -7.15 4.88 13.29
N ASN A 87 -7.66 5.32 12.13
CA ASN A 87 -8.75 4.66 11.39
C ASN A 87 -8.50 4.58 9.88
N GLY A 88 -7.37 5.08 9.39
CA GLY A 88 -6.99 5.13 7.97
C GLY A 88 -7.46 6.37 7.22
N ALA A 89 -8.28 7.24 7.80
CA ALA A 89 -8.82 8.41 7.11
C ALA A 89 -7.85 9.61 7.08
N LYS A 90 -7.15 9.83 8.21
CA LYS A 90 -6.19 10.93 8.40
C LYS A 90 -4.83 10.36 8.78
N TRP A 91 -3.77 10.85 8.17
CA TRP A 91 -2.41 10.31 8.34
C TRP A 91 -1.45 11.39 8.79
N ASN A 92 -0.64 11.06 9.79
CA ASN A 92 0.42 11.94 10.29
C ASN A 92 1.76 11.26 10.11
N TYR A 93 2.78 12.01 9.70
CA TYR A 93 4.15 11.52 9.67
C TYR A 93 4.59 11.07 11.07
N LEU A 94 5.24 9.91 11.14
CA LEU A 94 5.78 9.36 12.38
C LEU A 94 7.31 9.46 12.40
N ASP A 95 7.97 8.73 11.51
CA ASP A 95 9.43 8.70 11.36
C ASP A 95 9.79 7.93 10.08
N THR A 96 10.97 7.35 10.03
CA THR A 96 11.49 6.43 9.04
C THR A 96 11.82 5.10 9.71
N ALA A 97 11.63 4.00 9.01
CA ALA A 97 11.99 2.67 9.48
C ALA A 97 13.48 2.60 9.85
N ASN A 98 13.77 2.08 11.04
CA ASN A 98 15.12 1.86 11.52
C ASN A 98 15.63 0.49 11.07
N ILE A 99 16.16 0.44 9.84
CA ILE A 99 16.70 -0.78 9.22
C ILE A 99 18.19 -0.92 9.53
N LYS A 100 18.56 -2.04 10.16
CA LYS A 100 19.94 -2.36 10.57
C LYS A 100 20.71 -3.18 9.53
N TYR A 101 20.65 -2.75 8.27
CA TYR A 101 21.44 -3.29 7.16
C TYR A 101 21.72 -2.17 6.16
N ARG A 102 22.98 -1.75 6.05
CA ARG A 102 23.39 -0.57 5.31
C ARG A 102 24.80 -0.77 4.77
N ASP A 103 24.95 -0.70 3.46
CA ASP A 103 26.24 -0.44 2.83
C ASP A 103 26.67 1.02 3.09
N ALA A 104 27.87 1.42 2.63
CA ALA A 104 28.33 2.80 2.74
C ALA A 104 27.32 3.80 2.15
N ASP A 105 26.78 3.44 0.98
CA ASP A 105 25.63 4.08 0.33
C ASP A 105 24.57 3.02 0.05
N TYR A 106 23.29 3.37 0.21
CA TYR A 106 22.18 2.42 0.02
C TYR A 106 20.88 3.13 -0.35
N THR A 107 19.93 2.36 -0.87
CA THR A 107 18.59 2.83 -1.24
C THR A 107 17.55 1.79 -0.88
N HIS A 108 16.41 2.21 -0.32
CA HIS A 108 15.25 1.38 -0.01
C HIS A 108 14.02 1.75 -0.84
N TRP A 109 13.36 0.77 -1.46
CA TRP A 109 12.14 0.96 -2.24
C TRP A 109 11.06 -0.07 -1.89
N ALA A 110 9.80 0.34 -2.08
CA ALA A 110 8.63 -0.53 -2.18
C ALA A 110 8.60 -1.65 -1.12
N PRO A 111 8.36 -1.29 0.16
CA PRO A 111 8.23 -2.28 1.22
C PRO A 111 6.95 -3.09 1.04
N GLU A 112 7.02 -4.41 1.24
CA GLU A 112 5.86 -5.23 1.59
C GLU A 112 5.97 -5.62 3.05
N VAL A 113 4.90 -5.45 3.82
CA VAL A 113 4.89 -5.79 5.25
C VAL A 113 3.69 -6.67 5.58
N ILE A 114 3.96 -7.79 6.25
CA ILE A 114 2.93 -8.71 6.75
C ILE A 114 3.16 -9.03 8.23
N ALA A 115 2.10 -9.46 8.92
CA ALA A 115 2.16 -9.96 10.29
C ALA A 115 1.97 -11.47 10.31
N HIS A 116 2.81 -12.19 11.05
CA HIS A 116 2.69 -13.62 11.27
C HIS A 116 3.24 -14.00 12.65
N GLU A 117 2.49 -14.79 13.41
CA GLU A 117 2.90 -15.33 14.72
C GLU A 117 3.48 -14.29 15.70
N GLY A 118 2.88 -13.10 15.74
CA GLY A 118 3.30 -12.01 16.65
C GLY A 118 4.53 -11.23 16.19
N LEU A 119 5.06 -11.53 15.01
CA LEU A 119 6.17 -10.83 14.36
C LEU A 119 5.70 -10.15 13.08
N TYR A 120 6.38 -9.06 12.71
CA TYR A 120 6.21 -8.42 11.42
C TYR A 120 7.37 -8.79 10.51
N HIS A 121 7.06 -9.12 9.26
CA HIS A 121 8.05 -9.41 8.22
C HIS A 121 7.96 -8.33 7.16
N MET A 122 9.10 -7.80 6.75
CA MET A 122 9.21 -6.88 5.62
C MET A 122 10.07 -7.50 4.52
N TYR A 123 9.56 -7.44 3.29
CA TYR A 123 10.31 -7.76 2.08
C TYR A 123 10.55 -6.47 1.33
N LEU A 124 11.82 -6.08 1.23
CA LEU A 124 12.19 -4.73 0.86
C LEU A 124 13.13 -4.74 -0.34
N THR A 125 12.84 -3.94 -1.34
CA THR A 125 13.78 -3.70 -2.44
C THR A 125 14.95 -2.88 -1.93
N TYR A 126 16.16 -3.40 -2.14
CA TYR A 126 17.41 -2.77 -1.72
C TYR A 126 18.36 -2.60 -2.91
N VAL A 127 18.88 -1.38 -3.06
CA VAL A 127 19.93 -1.04 -4.01
C VAL A 127 21.20 -0.69 -3.23
N PRO A 128 22.35 -1.35 -3.50
CA PRO A 128 23.61 -1.10 -2.80
C PRO A 128 24.31 0.16 -3.35
N GLY A 129 23.66 1.31 -3.25
CA GLY A 129 24.25 2.59 -3.62
C GLY A 129 23.26 3.67 -4.02
N ILE A 130 23.83 4.81 -4.40
CA ILE A 130 23.13 5.96 -4.97
C ILE A 130 23.60 6.16 -6.40
N PHE A 131 22.68 6.14 -7.35
CA PHE A 131 23.01 6.10 -8.77
C PHE A 131 22.26 7.14 -9.60
N LYS A 132 22.82 7.47 -10.76
CA LYS A 132 22.28 8.45 -11.72
C LYS A 132 21.43 7.81 -12.81
N ASP A 133 21.50 6.49 -12.97
CA ASP A 133 20.75 5.70 -13.94
C ASP A 133 20.23 4.39 -13.34
N TRP A 134 19.56 3.57 -14.16
CA TRP A 134 18.90 2.33 -13.74
C TRP A 134 19.74 1.05 -13.95
N GLN A 135 21.01 1.13 -14.32
CA GLN A 135 21.83 -0.02 -14.70
C GLN A 135 22.65 -0.61 -13.54
N HIS A 136 22.01 -0.73 -12.39
CA HIS A 136 22.64 -1.17 -11.14
C HIS A 136 21.94 -2.39 -10.53
N PRO A 137 22.59 -3.17 -9.66
CA PRO A 137 21.93 -4.28 -9.00
C PRO A 137 20.86 -3.81 -8.02
N ARG A 138 19.82 -4.62 -7.84
CA ARG A 138 18.88 -4.54 -6.71
C ARG A 138 18.36 -5.93 -6.38
N TYR A 139 18.00 -6.09 -5.11
CA TYR A 139 17.65 -7.35 -4.49
C TYR A 139 16.48 -7.16 -3.53
N ILE A 140 15.84 -8.26 -3.12
CA ILE A 140 14.86 -8.26 -2.05
C ILE A 140 15.53 -8.71 -0.76
N LEU A 141 15.46 -7.87 0.29
CA LEU A 141 15.86 -8.22 1.65
C LEU A 141 14.67 -8.73 2.42
N HIS A 142 14.90 -9.68 3.33
CA HIS A 142 13.98 -10.07 4.37
C HIS A 142 14.41 -9.44 5.69
N LEU A 143 13.47 -8.71 6.31
CA LEU A 143 13.63 -8.04 7.59
C LEU A 143 12.51 -8.49 8.54
N THR A 144 12.78 -8.47 9.85
CA THR A 144 11.77 -8.73 10.88
C THR A 144 11.69 -7.59 11.89
N SER A 145 10.51 -7.38 12.47
CA SER A 145 10.29 -6.38 13.50
C SER A 145 9.26 -6.84 14.53
N ALA A 146 9.49 -6.51 15.79
CA ALA A 146 8.52 -6.70 16.86
C ALA A 146 7.63 -5.45 17.10
N ASN A 147 7.95 -4.30 16.52
CA ASN A 147 7.30 -3.02 16.83
C ASN A 147 6.95 -2.17 15.61
N LEU A 148 7.27 -2.64 14.39
CA LEU A 148 7.11 -1.93 13.11
C LEU A 148 8.00 -0.68 12.95
N LEU A 149 8.95 -0.44 13.87
CA LEU A 149 9.88 0.69 13.82
C LEU A 149 11.32 0.22 13.62
N ASP A 150 11.75 -0.76 14.43
CA ASP A 150 13.08 -1.34 14.40
C ASP A 150 13.08 -2.64 13.61
N TRP A 151 13.91 -2.70 12.58
CA TRP A 151 13.97 -3.80 11.64
C TRP A 151 15.31 -4.51 11.72
N LYS A 152 15.27 -5.78 12.12
CA LYS A 152 16.39 -6.71 12.10
C LYS A 152 16.51 -7.27 10.69
N PHE A 153 17.74 -7.32 10.18
CA PHE A 153 18.05 -8.03 8.95
C PHE A 153 18.10 -9.54 9.20
N GLU A 154 17.40 -10.29 8.36
CA GLU A 154 17.44 -11.76 8.38
C GLU A 154 18.24 -12.29 7.20
N SER A 155 17.89 -11.91 5.97
CA SER A 155 18.57 -12.41 4.78
C SER A 155 18.40 -11.51 3.56
N LYS A 156 19.26 -11.74 2.57
CA LYS A 156 19.05 -11.32 1.18
C LYS A 156 18.51 -12.53 0.43
N LEU A 157 17.34 -12.39 -0.21
CA LEU A 157 16.68 -13.53 -0.84
C LEU A 157 17.42 -14.02 -2.09
N GLN A 158 17.41 -15.35 -2.26
CA GLN A 158 17.86 -16.03 -3.48
C GLN A 158 16.65 -16.27 -4.39
N LEU A 159 16.34 -15.27 -5.21
CA LEU A 159 15.26 -15.31 -6.19
C LEU A 159 15.83 -15.56 -7.60
N ALA A 160 15.17 -15.09 -8.65
CA ALA A 160 15.83 -14.89 -9.94
C ALA A 160 17.11 -14.04 -9.79
N LYS A 161 17.92 -14.00 -10.84
CA LYS A 161 19.15 -13.19 -10.91
C LYS A 161 18.87 -11.73 -10.51
N ASP A 162 19.92 -10.96 -10.22
CA ASP A 162 19.87 -9.52 -9.92
C ASP A 162 18.82 -8.72 -10.70
N LYS A 163 18.46 -7.54 -10.19
CA LYS A 163 17.40 -6.70 -10.77
C LYS A 163 15.99 -7.25 -10.54
N VAL A 164 15.73 -7.61 -9.28
CA VAL A 164 14.41 -7.99 -8.76
C VAL A 164 13.93 -6.95 -7.75
N ILE A 165 12.64 -6.60 -7.81
CA ILE A 165 12.01 -5.54 -7.01
C ILE A 165 10.58 -5.90 -6.62
N ASP A 166 9.99 -5.08 -5.76
CA ASP A 166 8.56 -4.97 -5.51
C ASP A 166 7.92 -6.30 -5.10
N ALA A 167 8.36 -6.82 -3.96
CA ALA A 167 7.77 -8.03 -3.39
C ALA A 167 6.31 -7.79 -2.97
N CYS A 168 5.47 -8.82 -3.04
CA CYS A 168 4.21 -8.94 -2.32
C CYS A 168 4.07 -10.37 -1.80
N VAL A 169 3.61 -10.55 -0.57
CA VAL A 169 3.51 -11.86 0.07
C VAL A 169 2.07 -12.15 0.50
N PHE A 170 1.59 -13.34 0.14
CA PHE A 170 0.24 -13.79 0.47
C PHE A 170 0.26 -15.24 0.99
N PRO A 171 -0.56 -15.58 2.00
CA PRO A 171 -0.65 -16.95 2.51
C PRO A 171 -1.34 -17.88 1.50
N LEU A 172 -0.84 -19.11 1.39
CA LEU A 172 -1.42 -20.14 0.53
C LEU A 172 -2.55 -20.91 1.24
N PRO A 173 -3.64 -21.31 0.55
CA PRO A 173 -4.74 -22.10 1.13
C PRO A 173 -4.30 -23.42 1.76
N GLU A 174 -3.30 -24.07 1.17
CA GLU A 174 -2.69 -25.32 1.61
C GLU A 174 -1.68 -25.15 2.76
N GLY A 175 -1.44 -23.91 3.20
CA GLY A 175 -0.41 -23.56 4.16
C GLY A 175 0.89 -23.09 3.51
N GLY A 176 1.67 -22.33 4.27
CA GLY A 176 2.83 -21.61 3.73
C GLY A 176 2.44 -20.32 3.01
N TRP A 177 3.36 -19.84 2.18
CA TRP A 177 3.35 -18.48 1.66
C TRP A 177 3.86 -18.45 0.24
N ARG A 178 3.31 -17.53 -0.56
CA ARG A 178 3.82 -17.19 -1.87
C ARG A 178 4.20 -15.72 -1.92
N MET A 179 5.37 -15.44 -2.48
CA MET A 179 5.82 -14.12 -2.85
C MET A 179 5.65 -13.95 -4.34
N TRP A 180 5.10 -12.82 -4.78
CA TRP A 180 5.24 -12.33 -6.14
C TRP A 180 6.23 -11.17 -6.14
N TYR A 181 7.01 -11.06 -7.19
CA TYR A 181 7.99 -9.98 -7.35
C TYR A 181 8.22 -9.69 -8.82
N ASN A 182 8.77 -8.52 -9.11
CA ASN A 182 9.04 -8.11 -10.47
C ASN A 182 10.47 -8.50 -10.89
N ASN A 183 10.61 -9.22 -12.00
CA ASN A 183 11.90 -9.52 -12.61
C ASN A 183 12.16 -8.59 -13.81
N GLU A 184 13.04 -7.61 -13.61
CA GLU A 184 13.29 -6.59 -14.63
C GLU A 184 14.07 -7.14 -15.83
N ASN A 185 14.92 -8.13 -15.63
CA ASN A 185 15.72 -8.74 -16.70
C ASN A 185 14.87 -9.53 -17.69
N ASP A 186 13.68 -9.99 -17.29
CA ASP A 186 12.72 -10.70 -18.13
C ASP A 186 11.55 -9.79 -18.52
N GLY A 187 11.89 -8.61 -19.05
CA GLY A 187 10.91 -7.66 -19.57
C GLY A 187 9.97 -7.09 -18.51
N LYS A 188 10.39 -7.06 -17.24
CA LYS A 188 9.56 -6.66 -16.08
C LYS A 188 8.37 -7.59 -15.84
N SER A 189 8.55 -8.89 -16.08
CA SER A 189 7.53 -9.92 -15.79
C SER A 189 7.36 -10.13 -14.29
N VAL A 190 6.17 -10.58 -13.87
CA VAL A 190 5.92 -10.98 -12.48
C VAL A 190 6.33 -12.44 -12.31
N TYR A 191 7.23 -12.67 -11.36
CA TYR A 191 7.71 -13.99 -10.93
C TYR A 191 7.13 -14.33 -9.56
N TYR A 192 7.30 -15.58 -9.13
CA TYR A 192 6.92 -16.00 -7.79
C TYR A 192 7.90 -16.98 -7.15
N ALA A 193 7.91 -16.98 -5.82
CA ALA A 193 8.64 -17.92 -4.98
C ALA A 193 7.72 -18.41 -3.86
N ASP A 194 7.93 -19.64 -3.40
CA ASP A 194 7.15 -20.24 -2.32
C ASP A 194 8.02 -20.44 -1.07
N SER A 195 7.43 -20.27 0.11
CA SER A 195 8.05 -20.49 1.40
C SER A 195 7.10 -21.20 2.36
N LYS A 196 7.65 -22.06 3.22
CA LYS A 196 6.87 -22.69 4.31
C LYS A 196 6.85 -21.84 5.59
N ASP A 197 7.84 -20.97 5.76
CA ASP A 197 8.18 -20.37 7.05
C ASP A 197 8.44 -18.86 7.00
N LEU A 198 8.34 -18.22 5.81
CA LEU A 198 8.72 -16.83 5.53
C LEU A 198 10.24 -16.53 5.55
N TYR A 199 11.10 -17.48 5.90
CA TYR A 199 12.55 -17.29 5.92
C TYR A 199 13.22 -17.90 4.70
N ASN A 200 12.78 -19.10 4.32
CA ASN A 200 13.38 -19.89 3.25
C ASN A 200 12.48 -19.89 2.02
N TRP A 201 12.95 -19.29 0.94
CA TRP A 201 12.21 -19.09 -0.30
C TRP A 201 12.76 -19.97 -1.41
N THR A 202 11.88 -20.64 -2.15
CA THR A 202 12.22 -21.38 -3.37
C THR A 202 11.61 -20.67 -4.57
N ASP A 203 12.46 -20.12 -5.43
CA ASP A 203 12.01 -19.50 -6.68
C ASP A 203 11.30 -20.52 -7.58
N LYS A 204 10.19 -20.11 -8.19
CA LYS A 204 9.35 -20.93 -9.07
C LYS A 204 9.26 -20.37 -10.49
N GLY A 205 9.93 -19.24 -10.76
CA GLY A 205 9.97 -18.59 -12.05
C GLY A 205 8.72 -17.76 -12.37
N LYS A 206 8.38 -17.70 -13.65
CA LYS A 206 7.38 -16.77 -14.20
C LYS A 206 5.96 -17.11 -13.76
N ALA A 207 5.29 -16.18 -13.08
CA ALA A 207 3.86 -16.24 -12.79
C ALA A 207 3.03 -15.61 -13.93
N LEU A 208 3.46 -14.45 -14.41
CA LEU A 208 2.71 -13.65 -15.37
C LEU A 208 3.64 -12.87 -16.29
N ALA A 209 3.52 -13.09 -17.60
CA ALA A 209 4.22 -12.35 -18.65
C ALA A 209 3.56 -10.97 -18.90
N THR A 210 3.47 -10.15 -17.86
CA THR A 210 2.96 -8.78 -17.96
C THR A 210 4.09 -7.81 -17.71
N ARG A 211 4.20 -6.77 -18.53
CA ARG A 211 5.19 -5.71 -18.33
C ARG A 211 4.60 -4.70 -17.34
N GLY A 212 5.18 -4.62 -16.15
CA GLY A 212 4.75 -3.71 -15.08
C GLY A 212 5.68 -3.72 -13.88
N GLU A 213 5.16 -3.32 -12.72
CA GLU A 213 5.81 -3.47 -11.42
C GLU A 213 4.78 -3.40 -10.27
N GLY A 214 5.23 -3.43 -9.01
CA GLY A 214 4.34 -3.36 -7.85
C GLY A 214 3.19 -4.38 -7.82
N PRO A 215 3.44 -5.71 -7.96
CA PRO A 215 2.37 -6.69 -7.82
C PRO A 215 1.80 -6.61 -6.39
N LYS A 216 0.48 -6.56 -6.24
CA LYS A 216 -0.20 -6.70 -4.95
C LYS A 216 -1.29 -7.76 -5.01
N VAL A 217 -1.19 -8.80 -4.19
CA VAL A 217 -2.16 -9.89 -4.11
C VAL A 217 -3.04 -9.75 -2.87
N PHE A 218 -4.34 -9.95 -3.05
CA PHE A 218 -5.33 -9.92 -1.96
C PHE A 218 -6.52 -10.82 -2.26
N LYS A 219 -7.26 -11.24 -1.22
CA LYS A 219 -8.51 -12.00 -1.37
C LYS A 219 -9.71 -11.11 -1.08
N TRP A 220 -10.66 -11.07 -2.00
CA TRP A 220 -11.90 -10.29 -1.85
C TRP A 220 -13.01 -10.86 -2.74
N LYS A 221 -14.25 -10.87 -2.24
CA LYS A 221 -15.43 -11.42 -2.95
C LYS A 221 -15.19 -12.84 -3.48
N ASP A 222 -14.68 -13.69 -2.58
CA ASP A 222 -14.39 -15.12 -2.80
C ASP A 222 -13.42 -15.44 -3.95
N LYS A 223 -12.59 -14.46 -4.35
CA LYS A 223 -11.55 -14.62 -5.36
C LYS A 223 -10.23 -14.04 -4.87
N TYR A 224 -9.15 -14.47 -5.51
CA TYR A 224 -7.86 -13.81 -5.41
C TYR A 224 -7.73 -12.79 -6.52
N TRP A 225 -7.11 -11.68 -6.18
CA TRP A 225 -6.86 -10.57 -7.07
C TRP A 225 -5.39 -10.21 -7.03
N MET A 226 -4.84 -9.87 -8.18
CA MET A 226 -3.52 -9.25 -8.29
C MET A 226 -3.71 -7.91 -8.98
N VAL A 227 -3.15 -6.86 -8.39
CA VAL A 227 -2.99 -5.56 -9.02
C VAL A 227 -1.54 -5.42 -9.47
N VAL A 228 -1.30 -4.84 -10.64
CA VAL A 228 0.06 -4.55 -11.12
C VAL A 228 0.08 -3.15 -11.72
N ASP A 229 1.07 -2.34 -11.39
CA ASP A 229 1.30 -1.05 -12.04
C ASP A 229 1.75 -1.28 -13.48
N MET A 230 0.98 -0.78 -14.45
CA MET A 230 1.26 -0.96 -15.88
C MET A 230 1.93 0.28 -16.49
N TRP A 231 2.24 1.31 -15.68
CA TRP A 231 2.59 2.67 -16.09
C TRP A 231 1.55 3.31 -17.03
N ARG A 232 0.30 2.85 -16.90
CA ARG A 232 -0.91 3.35 -17.58
C ARG A 232 -2.13 2.97 -16.75
N GLY A 233 -2.10 3.37 -15.49
CA GLY A 233 -3.00 2.85 -14.46
C GLY A 233 -2.63 1.43 -14.04
N LEU A 234 -3.53 0.83 -13.26
CA LEU A 234 -3.32 -0.43 -12.58
C LEU A 234 -4.11 -1.55 -13.24
N GLY A 235 -3.40 -2.59 -13.68
CA GLY A 235 -4.00 -3.79 -14.24
C GLY A 235 -4.55 -4.69 -13.14
N ILE A 236 -5.76 -5.20 -13.32
CA ILE A 236 -6.40 -6.14 -12.40
C ILE A 236 -6.39 -7.54 -13.00
N TYR A 237 -6.01 -8.54 -12.20
CA TYR A 237 -6.04 -9.94 -12.56
C TYR A 237 -6.81 -10.73 -11.52
N ALA A 238 -7.68 -11.64 -11.96
CA ALA A 238 -8.45 -12.52 -11.09
C ALA A 238 -7.85 -13.93 -11.11
N SER A 239 -7.90 -14.62 -9.97
CA SER A 239 -7.52 -16.02 -9.84
C SER A 239 -8.42 -16.74 -8.83
N THR A 240 -8.57 -18.04 -9.00
CA THR A 240 -9.22 -18.95 -8.04
C THR A 240 -8.23 -19.89 -7.34
N ASP A 241 -6.98 -19.94 -7.80
CA ASP A 241 -5.98 -20.93 -7.42
C ASP A 241 -4.59 -20.33 -7.11
N LEU A 242 -4.43 -19.00 -7.20
CA LEU A 242 -3.16 -18.25 -7.04
C LEU A 242 -2.06 -18.64 -8.05
N ILE A 243 -2.42 -19.38 -9.10
CA ILE A 243 -1.52 -19.86 -10.15
C ILE A 243 -1.94 -19.27 -11.50
N THR A 244 -3.22 -19.43 -11.84
CA THR A 244 -3.81 -19.01 -13.10
C THR A 244 -4.43 -17.63 -12.92
N TRP A 245 -3.94 -16.66 -13.68
CA TRP A 245 -4.37 -15.26 -13.60
C TRP A 245 -5.07 -14.83 -14.89
N LYS A 246 -6.33 -14.39 -14.76
CA LYS A 246 -7.11 -13.81 -15.87
C LYS A 246 -7.11 -12.29 -15.76
N LYS A 247 -6.54 -11.63 -16.76
CA LYS A 247 -6.52 -10.17 -16.85
C LYS A 247 -7.92 -9.60 -17.09
N GLN A 248 -8.29 -8.59 -16.32
CA GLN A 248 -9.40 -7.69 -16.62
C GLN A 248 -9.02 -6.77 -17.79
N LYS A 249 -9.95 -6.55 -18.73
CA LYS A 249 -9.66 -5.81 -19.96
C LYS A 249 -9.26 -4.36 -19.68
N GLU A 250 -9.94 -3.70 -18.75
CA GLU A 250 -9.72 -2.30 -18.38
C GLU A 250 -8.84 -2.19 -17.12
N ASN A 251 -7.88 -1.26 -17.17
CA ASN A 251 -7.11 -0.86 -16.00
C ASN A 251 -7.93 0.11 -15.14
N ILE A 252 -7.77 0.06 -13.81
CA ILE A 252 -8.26 1.11 -12.92
C ILE A 252 -7.23 2.23 -12.83
N LEU A 253 -7.64 3.45 -12.43
CA LEU A 253 -6.75 4.61 -12.24
C LEU A 253 -5.90 5.01 -13.47
N GLU A 254 -6.28 4.56 -14.66
CA GLU A 254 -5.67 4.98 -15.93
C GLU A 254 -6.10 6.40 -16.32
N LYS A 255 -7.37 6.76 -16.03
CA LYS A 255 -7.90 8.09 -16.31
C LYS A 255 -7.55 9.06 -15.15
N PRO A 256 -7.06 10.27 -15.46
CA PRO A 256 -6.93 11.36 -14.49
C PRO A 256 -8.21 11.59 -13.66
N GLY A 257 -8.04 11.86 -12.37
CA GLY A 257 -9.12 12.35 -11.50
C GLY A 257 -9.19 13.88 -11.50
N THR A 258 -10.07 14.41 -10.65
CA THR A 258 -10.28 15.86 -10.45
C THR A 258 -9.86 16.35 -9.06
N GLY A 259 -9.46 15.44 -8.17
CA GLY A 259 -9.00 15.80 -6.83
C GLY A 259 -7.60 16.38 -6.81
N VAL A 260 -7.28 17.10 -5.73
CA VAL A 260 -5.94 17.68 -5.52
C VAL A 260 -4.89 16.58 -5.56
N ASP A 261 -3.84 16.82 -6.35
CA ASP A 261 -2.74 15.91 -6.66
C ASP A 261 -3.15 14.56 -7.29
N ASP A 262 -4.40 14.38 -7.71
CA ASP A 262 -4.97 13.14 -8.24
C ASP A 262 -5.28 13.23 -9.76
N GLY A 263 -4.71 14.22 -10.45
CA GLY A 263 -4.96 14.57 -11.86
C GLY A 263 -4.10 13.84 -12.89
N VAL A 264 -3.46 12.74 -12.52
CA VAL A 264 -2.59 11.93 -13.38
C VAL A 264 -2.84 10.44 -13.13
N ILE A 265 -2.18 9.55 -13.90
CA ILE A 265 -2.26 8.10 -13.70
C ILE A 265 -1.87 7.72 -12.27
N GLY A 266 -2.57 6.77 -11.66
CA GLY A 266 -2.17 6.15 -10.39
C GLY A 266 -1.08 5.10 -10.61
N GLY A 267 -0.12 5.03 -9.69
CA GLY A 267 0.97 4.06 -9.71
C GLY A 267 1.11 3.30 -8.39
N HIS A 268 1.85 2.20 -8.44
CA HIS A 268 2.21 1.23 -7.38
C HIS A 268 1.21 1.13 -6.20
N PRO A 269 0.37 0.08 -6.19
CA PRO A 269 -0.72 -0.02 -5.23
C PRO A 269 -0.39 -0.81 -3.96
N ASP A 270 -1.10 -0.48 -2.90
CA ASP A 270 -1.47 -1.42 -1.84
C ASP A 270 -3.00 -1.53 -1.76
N VAL A 271 -3.49 -2.66 -1.24
CA VAL A 271 -4.92 -2.92 -1.10
C VAL A 271 -5.23 -3.45 0.29
N VAL A 272 -6.13 -2.76 0.99
CA VAL A 272 -6.63 -3.18 2.30
C VAL A 272 -8.08 -3.60 2.17
N VAL A 273 -8.34 -4.87 2.50
CA VAL A 273 -9.70 -5.42 2.59
C VAL A 273 -10.19 -5.35 4.04
N ARG A 274 -11.37 -4.77 4.26
CA ARG A 274 -12.01 -4.69 5.58
C ARG A 274 -13.50 -4.97 5.48
N GLY A 275 -13.92 -6.05 6.16
CA GLY A 275 -15.27 -6.57 6.02
C GLY A 275 -15.57 -6.93 4.56
N ASP A 276 -16.62 -6.35 4.01
CA ASP A 276 -17.04 -6.55 2.63
C ASP A 276 -16.46 -5.52 1.64
N LYS A 277 -15.68 -4.54 2.13
CA LYS A 277 -15.06 -3.47 1.36
C LYS A 277 -13.57 -3.71 1.09
N ALA A 278 -13.09 -3.09 0.02
CA ALA A 278 -11.67 -3.04 -0.32
C ALA A 278 -11.29 -1.61 -0.72
N TYR A 279 -10.10 -1.18 -0.32
CA TYR A 279 -9.57 0.15 -0.59
C TYR A 279 -8.21 0.03 -1.25
N VAL A 280 -8.01 0.75 -2.36
CA VAL A 280 -6.71 0.83 -3.03
C VAL A 280 -6.01 2.11 -2.61
N PHE A 281 -4.81 1.97 -2.06
CA PHE A 281 -3.88 3.03 -1.77
C PHE A 281 -2.88 3.08 -2.91
N TYR A 282 -2.61 4.26 -3.46
CA TYR A 282 -1.74 4.42 -4.61
C TYR A 282 -1.07 5.78 -4.57
N PHE A 283 0.04 5.95 -5.28
CA PHE A 283 0.67 7.27 -5.39
C PHE A 283 0.44 7.90 -6.76
N THR A 284 0.60 9.21 -6.82
CA THR A 284 0.60 10.00 -8.05
C THR A 284 1.83 10.90 -8.07
N HIS A 285 2.32 11.22 -9.27
CA HIS A 285 3.24 12.34 -9.49
C HIS A 285 2.45 13.50 -10.09
N PRO A 286 1.82 14.35 -9.28
CA PRO A 286 0.82 15.31 -9.75
C PRO A 286 1.35 16.30 -10.79
N GLY A 287 2.64 16.64 -10.75
CA GLY A 287 3.24 17.48 -11.77
C GLY A 287 3.71 16.75 -13.02
N LYS A 288 3.50 15.44 -13.21
CA LYS A 288 3.76 14.74 -14.48
C LYS A 288 2.55 14.81 -15.40
N THR A 289 2.30 15.99 -15.95
CA THR A 289 1.17 16.24 -16.86
C THR A 289 1.60 16.12 -18.33
N PRO A 290 0.66 15.98 -19.29
CA PRO A 290 1.02 16.00 -20.70
C PRO A 290 1.76 17.27 -21.14
N GLU A 291 1.43 18.42 -20.56
CA GLU A 291 1.95 19.75 -20.93
C GLU A 291 3.41 19.98 -20.50
N ASN A 292 3.90 19.22 -19.51
CA ASN A 292 5.25 19.36 -18.98
C ASN A 292 6.10 18.09 -19.14
N LYS A 293 5.71 17.24 -20.11
CA LYS A 293 6.43 16.02 -20.46
C LYS A 293 7.92 16.30 -20.70
N GLY A 294 8.78 15.50 -20.06
CA GLY A 294 10.23 15.60 -20.17
C GLY A 294 10.90 16.54 -19.17
N LYS A 295 10.12 17.34 -18.40
CA LYS A 295 10.68 18.05 -17.24
C LYS A 295 10.95 17.07 -16.10
N ASP A 296 11.98 17.35 -15.33
CA ASP A 296 12.35 16.56 -14.15
C ASP A 296 12.81 17.50 -13.01
N THR A 297 11.87 18.33 -12.56
CA THR A 297 12.07 19.25 -11.43
C THR A 297 11.28 18.76 -10.22
N TYR A 298 11.39 19.46 -9.09
CA TYR A 298 10.58 19.19 -7.90
C TYR A 298 9.10 18.90 -8.22
N GLU A 299 8.47 19.68 -9.10
CA GLU A 299 7.05 19.47 -9.45
C GLU A 299 6.77 18.11 -10.10
N GLN A 300 7.66 17.60 -10.94
CA GLN A 300 7.50 16.28 -11.57
C GLN A 300 7.93 15.14 -10.64
N ARG A 301 8.79 15.43 -9.68
CA ARG A 301 9.35 14.45 -8.73
C ARG A 301 8.46 14.24 -7.52
N ARG A 302 7.79 15.30 -7.03
CA ARG A 302 6.93 15.20 -5.86
C ARG A 302 5.83 14.17 -6.07
N SER A 303 5.43 13.53 -4.99
CA SER A 303 4.36 12.54 -5.03
C SER A 303 3.52 12.55 -3.76
N SER A 304 2.26 12.19 -3.95
CA SER A 304 1.25 12.13 -2.90
C SER A 304 0.59 10.77 -2.91
N ILE A 305 0.25 10.26 -1.73
CA ILE A 305 -0.59 9.06 -1.60
C ILE A 305 -2.06 9.47 -1.70
N GLN A 306 -2.84 8.65 -2.38
CA GLN A 306 -4.26 8.77 -2.63
C GLN A 306 -4.95 7.47 -2.21
N VAL A 307 -6.28 7.51 -2.08
CA VAL A 307 -7.08 6.32 -1.80
C VAL A 307 -8.39 6.35 -2.59
N ALA A 308 -8.82 5.19 -3.05
CA ALA A 308 -10.14 4.99 -3.64
C ALA A 308 -10.78 3.71 -3.09
N GLU A 309 -12.11 3.70 -2.97
CA GLU A 309 -12.87 2.47 -2.68
C GLU A 309 -12.98 1.63 -3.96
N LEU A 310 -12.60 0.35 -3.86
CA LEU A 310 -12.82 -0.61 -4.91
C LEU A 310 -14.27 -1.09 -4.88
N LYS A 311 -14.88 -1.19 -6.07
CA LYS A 311 -16.19 -1.79 -6.28
C LYS A 311 -16.03 -3.04 -7.12
N TYR A 312 -16.87 -4.04 -6.83
CA TYR A 312 -16.91 -5.29 -7.60
C TYR A 312 -18.33 -5.57 -8.06
N GLU A 313 -18.55 -5.42 -9.35
CA GLU A 313 -19.86 -5.57 -9.99
C GLU A 313 -19.69 -6.36 -11.29
N ASN A 314 -20.56 -7.34 -11.53
CA ASN A 314 -20.56 -8.16 -12.76
C ASN A 314 -19.20 -8.77 -13.14
N GLY A 315 -18.39 -9.15 -12.14
CA GLY A 315 -17.08 -9.76 -12.36
C GLY A 315 -15.93 -8.78 -12.60
N ILE A 316 -16.16 -7.47 -12.47
CA ILE A 316 -15.19 -6.42 -12.78
C ILE A 316 -14.90 -5.60 -11.52
N ILE A 317 -13.62 -5.34 -11.25
CA ILE A 317 -13.19 -4.36 -10.25
C ILE A 317 -13.08 -2.99 -10.90
N THR A 318 -13.76 -2.01 -10.31
CA THR A 318 -13.65 -0.59 -10.68
C THR A 318 -13.38 0.26 -9.43
N CYS A 319 -13.05 1.53 -9.62
CA CYS A 319 -13.04 2.53 -8.56
C CYS A 319 -13.42 3.89 -9.14
N ASP A 320 -14.21 4.65 -8.39
CA ASP A 320 -14.41 6.08 -8.66
C ASP A 320 -13.47 6.87 -7.75
N ARG A 321 -12.32 7.27 -8.28
CA ARG A 321 -11.33 8.06 -7.54
C ARG A 321 -11.83 9.44 -7.17
N ASN A 322 -12.87 9.97 -7.82
CA ASN A 322 -13.42 11.31 -7.52
C ASN A 322 -14.46 11.29 -6.41
N ALA A 323 -15.01 10.12 -6.09
CA ALA A 323 -15.93 9.97 -4.98
C ALA A 323 -15.21 10.20 -3.63
N PRO A 324 -15.91 10.77 -2.62
CA PRO A 324 -15.37 10.79 -1.26
C PRO A 324 -15.20 9.36 -0.74
N VAL A 325 -14.05 9.08 -0.13
CA VAL A 325 -13.79 7.79 0.51
C VAL A 325 -14.03 7.94 2.00
N TYR A 326 -14.87 7.07 2.56
CA TYR A 326 -15.12 7.01 4.00
C TYR A 326 -14.44 5.76 4.57
N LEU A 327 -13.49 5.97 5.49
CA LEU A 327 -12.65 4.93 6.07
C LEU A 327 -12.95 4.73 7.55
N ASN A 328 -13.02 3.47 7.95
CA ASN A 328 -12.71 3.02 9.29
C ASN A 328 -12.10 1.63 9.18
N LEU A 329 -10.78 1.59 9.08
CA LEU A 329 -10.07 0.33 8.91
C LEU A 329 -10.13 -0.56 10.17
N ASN A 330 -10.57 -0.01 11.32
CA ASN A 330 -10.75 -0.79 12.56
C ASN A 330 -11.98 -1.70 12.55
N LEU A 331 -12.85 -1.61 11.55
CA LEU A 331 -13.97 -2.54 11.44
C LEU A 331 -13.44 -3.97 11.31
N ASN A 332 -13.82 -4.84 12.24
CA ASN A 332 -13.36 -6.23 12.32
C ASN A 332 -11.83 -6.34 12.41
N LYS A 333 -11.20 -5.60 13.34
CA LYS A 333 -9.76 -5.77 13.64
C LYS A 333 -9.44 -7.28 13.75
N PRO A 334 -8.32 -7.73 13.17
CA PRO A 334 -7.89 -9.11 13.30
C PRO A 334 -7.71 -9.52 14.76
#